data_AF-A0A2V9X3E3-F1
#
_entry.id   AF-A0A2V9X3E3-F1
#
_cell.length_a   1.000
_cell.length_b   1.000
_cell.length_c   1.000
_cell.angle_alpha   90.00
_cell.angle_beta   90.00
_cell.angle_gamma   90.00
#
_symmetry.space_group_name_H-M   'P 1'
#
loop_
_entity.id
_entity.type
_entity.pdbx_description
1 polymer ?
#
loop_
_entity_poly.entity_id
_entity_poly.type
_entity_poly.pdbx_seq_one_letter_code
_entity_poly.pdbx_strand_id
1 'polypeptide(L)'
;MSLTTGSNGTYQWLTTDEHALDDLLKCRPDAVQGKYLAITSIDSGFLALDSELKSAGWESRNNIAYSPQIQSVEKLPLGGYDEWYVFDAPMDLGELCDGNPFDTPQEVRQVQVFINYGGFNLWDPVYDTLIALFWKQLEWINPESYLADGSD
;
A
#
# COMPACT_ATOMS: atom_id res chain seq x y z
N MET A 1 8.86 -0.70 21.84
CA MET A 1 7.49 -1.24 21.86
C MET A 1 6.46 -0.14 21.93
N SER A 2 6.19 0.48 20.79
CA SER A 2 4.98 1.27 20.61
C SER A 2 4.07 0.50 19.65
N LEU A 3 3.00 -0.07 20.19
CA LEU A 3 1.90 -0.58 19.38
C LEU A 3 0.79 0.45 19.45
N THR A 4 0.53 1.13 18.34
CA THR A 4 -0.56 2.11 18.26
C THR A 4 -1.68 1.52 17.41
N THR A 5 -2.91 1.70 17.84
CA THR A 5 -4.09 1.21 17.12
C THR A 5 -5.16 2.29 17.04
N GLY A 6 -6.08 2.13 16.10
CA GLY A 6 -7.25 2.98 15.99
C GLY A 6 -8.22 2.47 14.95
N SER A 7 -9.20 3.31 14.61
CA SER A 7 -10.23 2.97 13.64
C SER A 7 -10.71 4.20 12.88
N ASN A 8 -11.10 4.00 11.63
CA ASN A 8 -11.85 4.98 10.85
C ASN A 8 -12.91 4.25 10.01
N GLY A 9 -14.19 4.58 10.23
CA GLY A 9 -15.30 3.89 9.61
C GLY A 9 -15.27 2.39 9.92
N THR A 10 -15.18 1.56 8.88
CA THR A 10 -15.09 0.10 8.99
C THR A 10 -13.67 -0.43 9.15
N TYR A 11 -12.65 0.41 8.95
CA TYR A 11 -11.26 0.01 9.07
C TYR A 11 -10.78 0.10 10.51
N GLN A 12 -10.04 -0.92 10.91
CA GLN A 12 -9.19 -0.92 12.09
C GLN A 12 -7.74 -0.91 11.61
N TRP A 13 -6.88 -0.17 12.29
CA TRP A 13 -5.47 -0.07 11.94
C TRP A 13 -4.59 -0.30 13.16
N LEU A 14 -3.36 -0.72 12.86
CA LEU A 14 -2.31 -0.96 13.82
C LEU A 14 -0.98 -0.52 13.18
N THR A 15 -0.14 0.14 13.96
CA THR A 15 1.20 0.57 13.56
C THR A 15 2.20 0.13 14.64
N THR A 16 3.36 -0.35 14.21
CA THR A 16 4.44 -0.80 15.08
C THR A 16 5.79 -0.42 14.50
N ASP A 17 6.76 -0.19 15.38
CA ASP A 17 8.17 0.07 15.08
C ASP A 17 9.05 -1.19 15.19
N GLU A 18 8.46 -2.36 15.47
CA GLU A 18 9.22 -3.59 15.77
C GLU A 18 9.15 -4.65 14.67
N HIS A 19 8.17 -4.56 13.77
CA HIS A 19 7.91 -5.56 12.75
C HIS A 19 7.77 -4.90 11.39
N ALA A 20 8.54 -5.39 10.44
CA ALA A 20 8.45 -5.03 9.04
C ALA A 20 7.33 -5.82 8.35
N LEU A 21 7.01 -5.44 7.11
CA LEU A 21 5.98 -6.11 6.32
C LEU A 21 6.32 -7.59 6.08
N ASP A 22 7.60 -7.94 5.96
CA ASP A 22 8.05 -9.32 5.78
C ASP A 22 7.72 -10.21 6.99
N ASP A 23 7.80 -9.69 8.22
CA ASP A 23 7.40 -10.38 9.44
C ASP A 23 5.90 -10.62 9.52
N LEU A 24 5.10 -9.65 9.05
CA LEU A 24 3.65 -9.82 8.91
C LEU A 24 3.34 -10.97 7.94
N LEU A 25 4.01 -11.01 6.78
CA LEU A 25 3.78 -12.04 5.76
C LEU A 25 4.21 -13.43 6.23
N LYS A 26 5.28 -13.55 7.03
CA LYS A 26 5.69 -14.81 7.66
C LYS A 26 4.65 -15.31 8.67
N CYS A 27 4.10 -14.40 9.48
CA CYS A 27 3.15 -14.76 10.54
C CYS A 27 1.71 -14.96 10.04
N ARG A 28 1.30 -14.18 9.04
CA ARG A 28 -0.06 -14.08 8.51
C ARG A 28 -0.06 -14.03 6.98
N PRO A 29 0.35 -15.14 6.32
CA PRO A 29 0.34 -15.21 4.86
C PRO A 29 -1.08 -15.03 4.28
N ASP A 30 -2.11 -15.37 5.04
CA ASP A 30 -3.52 -15.20 4.68
C ASP A 30 -3.94 -13.73 4.51
N ALA A 31 -3.13 -12.77 4.97
CA ALA A 31 -3.34 -11.36 4.69
C ALA A 31 -3.30 -11.06 3.18
N VAL A 32 -2.56 -11.83 2.38
CA VAL A 32 -2.40 -11.60 0.94
C VAL A 32 -2.57 -12.86 0.08
N GLN A 33 -2.42 -14.06 0.64
CA GLN A 33 -2.56 -15.31 -0.10
C GLN A 33 -4.00 -15.50 -0.58
N GLY A 34 -4.17 -15.85 -1.86
CA GLY A 34 -5.48 -15.97 -2.51
C GLY A 34 -6.09 -14.62 -2.91
N LYS A 35 -5.39 -13.50 -2.67
CA LYS A 35 -5.83 -12.14 -2.98
C LYS A 35 -5.05 -11.54 -4.14
N TYR A 36 -5.35 -10.29 -4.47
CA TYR A 36 -4.69 -9.49 -5.50
C TYR A 36 -4.03 -8.27 -4.85
N LEU A 37 -2.85 -7.91 -5.32
CA LEU A 37 -2.10 -6.75 -4.86
C LEU A 37 -2.04 -5.67 -5.94
N ALA A 38 -2.15 -4.43 -5.50
CA ALA A 38 -1.65 -3.27 -6.22
C ALA A 38 -0.54 -2.63 -5.38
N ILE A 39 0.67 -2.58 -5.94
CA ILE A 39 1.87 -2.01 -5.32
C ILE A 39 2.08 -0.62 -5.92
N THR A 40 1.97 0.39 -5.06
CA THR A 40 2.16 1.80 -5.41
C THR A 40 3.56 2.29 -5.07
N SER A 41 4.23 1.65 -4.10
CA SER A 41 5.62 1.92 -3.73
C SER A 41 6.38 0.64 -3.38
N ILE A 42 7.66 0.62 -3.75
CA ILE A 42 8.73 -0.26 -3.29
C ILE A 42 10.05 0.53 -3.33
N ASP A 43 10.82 0.52 -2.25
CA ASP A 43 12.04 1.31 -2.09
C ASP A 43 11.82 2.80 -2.46
N SER A 44 10.70 3.37 -1.98
CA SER A 44 10.25 4.73 -2.27
C SER A 44 9.96 5.05 -3.75
N GLY A 45 9.94 4.05 -4.63
CA GLY A 45 9.70 4.18 -6.07
C GLY A 45 8.65 3.19 -6.59
N PHE A 46 8.41 3.19 -7.90
CA PHE A 46 7.51 2.20 -8.50
C PHE A 46 8.23 0.86 -8.72
N LEU A 47 7.48 -0.24 -8.62
CA LEU A 47 8.02 -1.57 -8.91
C LEU A 47 8.26 -1.74 -10.41
N ALA A 48 9.53 -1.76 -10.81
CA ALA A 48 9.94 -2.13 -12.16
C ALA A 48 9.87 -3.65 -12.34
N LEU A 49 8.88 -4.11 -13.13
CA LEU A 49 8.71 -5.55 -13.37
C LEU A 49 9.81 -6.12 -14.28
N ASP A 50 10.55 -7.08 -13.74
CA ASP A 50 11.51 -7.88 -14.50
C ASP A 50 10.81 -8.97 -15.34
N SER A 51 11.60 -9.81 -16.02
CA SER A 51 11.06 -10.90 -16.84
C SER A 51 10.37 -11.98 -16.02
N GLU A 52 10.82 -12.24 -14.78
CA GLU A 52 10.26 -13.28 -13.93
C GLU A 52 8.87 -12.88 -13.45
N LEU A 53 8.71 -11.67 -12.91
CA LEU A 53 7.44 -11.12 -12.48
C LEU A 53 6.44 -11.05 -13.63
N LYS A 54 6.86 -10.57 -14.80
CA LYS A 54 6.01 -10.57 -16.01
C LYS A 54 5.59 -11.97 -16.41
N SER A 55 6.50 -12.95 -16.36
CA SER A 55 6.19 -14.35 -16.68
C SER A 55 5.23 -14.99 -15.68
N ALA A 56 5.27 -14.52 -14.43
CA ALA A 56 4.34 -14.93 -13.38
C ALA A 56 2.95 -14.27 -13.52
N GLY A 57 2.79 -13.33 -14.46
CA GLY A 57 1.51 -12.66 -14.73
C GLY A 57 1.35 -11.30 -14.05
N TRP A 58 2.42 -10.71 -13.51
CA TRP A 58 2.37 -9.33 -13.04
C TRP A 58 2.27 -8.35 -14.20
N GLU A 59 1.51 -7.29 -13.99
CA GLU A 59 1.33 -6.21 -14.95
C GLU A 59 1.68 -4.88 -14.30
N SER A 60 2.21 -3.95 -15.10
CA SER A 60 2.43 -2.57 -14.66
C SER A 60 1.57 -1.66 -15.51
N ARG A 61 0.79 -0.80 -14.87
CA ARG A 61 -0.04 0.22 -15.53
C ARG A 61 0.12 1.52 -14.75
N ASN A 62 0.51 2.58 -15.46
CA ASN A 62 0.70 3.94 -14.91
C ASN A 62 1.52 3.96 -13.60
N ASN A 63 2.65 3.27 -13.60
CA ASN A 63 3.57 3.13 -12.45
C ASN A 63 3.01 2.40 -11.22
N ILE A 64 1.87 1.72 -11.36
CA ILE A 64 1.34 0.81 -10.33
C ILE A 64 1.54 -0.62 -10.82
N ALA A 65 2.12 -1.48 -9.97
CA ALA A 65 2.27 -2.90 -10.28
C ALA A 65 1.10 -3.69 -9.71
N TYR A 66 0.51 -4.56 -10.53
CA TYR A 66 -0.64 -5.37 -10.22
C TYR A 66 -0.26 -6.84 -10.28
N SER A 67 -0.59 -7.57 -9.22
CA SER A 67 -0.30 -9.00 -9.16
C SER A 67 -1.40 -9.82 -9.86
N PRO A 68 -1.06 -11.03 -10.34
CA PRO A 68 -2.06 -12.09 -10.47
C PRO A 68 -2.59 -12.48 -9.07
N GLN A 69 -3.53 -13.43 -9.00
CA GLN A 69 -3.93 -13.96 -7.69
C GLN A 69 -2.71 -14.60 -7.00
N ILE A 70 -2.39 -14.15 -5.79
CA ILE A 70 -1.20 -14.56 -5.06
C ILE A 70 -1.34 -16.03 -4.63
N GLN A 71 -0.45 -16.89 -5.15
CA GLN A 71 -0.40 -18.30 -4.79
C GLN A 71 0.64 -18.61 -3.70
N SER A 72 1.75 -17.85 -3.70
CA SER A 72 2.82 -17.96 -2.70
C SER A 72 3.28 -16.56 -2.30
N VAL A 73 3.39 -16.34 -0.98
CA VAL A 73 3.85 -15.08 -0.39
C VAL A 73 5.37 -14.89 -0.47
N GLU A 74 6.12 -15.98 -0.62
CA GLU A 74 7.60 -15.99 -0.62
C GLU A 74 8.18 -15.34 -1.87
N LYS A 75 7.37 -15.19 -2.91
CA LYS A 75 7.73 -14.58 -4.21
C LYS A 75 7.26 -13.15 -4.34
N LEU A 76 6.67 -12.58 -3.28
CA LEU A 76 6.23 -11.20 -3.33
C LEU A 76 7.45 -10.27 -3.32
N PRO A 77 7.45 -9.22 -4.17
CA PRO A 77 8.52 -8.24 -4.19
C PRO A 77 8.47 -7.43 -2.90
N LEU A 78 9.59 -7.34 -2.19
CA LEU A 78 9.76 -6.57 -0.97
C LEU A 78 11.03 -5.74 -1.10
N GLY A 79 11.00 -4.48 -0.71
CA GLY A 79 12.14 -3.57 -0.81
C GLY A 79 12.31 -2.62 0.36
N GLY A 80 11.36 -2.60 1.32
CA GLY A 80 11.24 -1.52 2.29
C GLY A 80 10.60 -0.30 1.64
N TYR A 81 10.04 0.62 2.44
CA TYR A 81 9.23 1.73 1.90
C TYR A 81 8.13 1.22 0.94
N ASP A 82 7.58 0.07 1.30
CA ASP A 82 6.60 -0.67 0.53
C ASP A 82 5.20 -0.14 0.83
N GLU A 83 4.37 0.03 -0.20
CA GLU A 83 2.96 0.44 -0.05
C GLU A 83 2.05 -0.42 -0.94
N TRP A 84 1.19 -1.21 -0.30
CA TRP A 84 0.36 -2.22 -0.96
C TRP A 84 -1.12 -2.04 -0.62
N TYR A 85 -1.96 -2.19 -1.64
CA TYR A 85 -3.41 -2.31 -1.54
C TYR A 85 -3.80 -3.74 -1.86
N VAL A 86 -4.61 -4.37 -1.00
CA VAL A 86 -5.00 -5.78 -1.10
C VAL A 86 -6.47 -5.88 -1.45
N PHE A 87 -6.82 -6.78 -2.39
CA PHE A 87 -8.19 -6.94 -2.90
C PHE A 87 -8.58 -8.40 -3.06
N ASP A 88 -9.88 -8.69 -2.86
CA ASP A 88 -10.45 -10.02 -3.14
C ASP A 88 -10.66 -10.29 -4.64
N ALA A 89 -10.60 -9.25 -5.47
CA ALA A 89 -10.71 -9.32 -6.94
C ALA A 89 -9.74 -8.33 -7.60
N PRO A 90 -9.36 -8.52 -8.88
CA PRO A 90 -8.52 -7.56 -9.59
C PRO A 90 -9.15 -6.15 -9.57
N MET A 91 -8.37 -5.16 -9.16
CA MET A 91 -8.77 -3.76 -9.08
C MET A 91 -7.77 -2.89 -9.83
N ASP A 92 -8.27 -1.93 -10.61
CA ASP A 92 -7.45 -0.94 -11.30
C ASP A 92 -7.54 0.38 -10.52
N LEU A 93 -6.41 0.81 -9.96
CA LEU A 93 -6.35 2.03 -9.16
C LEU A 93 -6.18 3.28 -10.02
N GLY A 94 -5.90 3.14 -11.32
CA GLY A 94 -5.64 4.28 -12.21
C GLY A 94 -4.16 4.60 -12.31
N GLU A 95 -3.76 5.79 -11.88
CA GLU A 95 -2.40 6.30 -12.00
C GLU A 95 -1.89 6.91 -10.69
N LEU A 96 -0.56 6.90 -10.50
CA LEU A 96 0.06 7.62 -9.40
C LEU A 96 -0.07 9.13 -9.62
N CYS A 97 -0.34 9.87 -8.56
CA CYS A 97 -0.32 11.33 -8.59
C CYS A 97 1.13 11.84 -8.52
N ASP A 98 1.54 12.66 -9.51
CA ASP A 98 2.87 13.30 -9.56
C ASP A 98 2.89 14.70 -8.92
N GLY A 99 1.75 15.13 -8.35
CA GLY A 99 1.55 16.47 -7.82
C GLY A 99 1.58 16.54 -6.29
N ASN A 100 1.84 17.75 -5.77
CA ASN A 100 1.70 18.02 -4.34
C ASN A 100 0.25 17.72 -3.90
N PRO A 101 0.04 16.79 -2.95
CA PRO A 101 -1.30 16.37 -2.50
C PRO A 101 -2.10 17.52 -1.86
N PHE A 102 -1.44 18.60 -1.45
CA PHE A 102 -2.07 19.77 -0.84
C PHE A 102 -2.52 20.81 -1.87
N ASP A 103 -1.95 20.79 -3.08
CA ASP A 103 -2.25 21.77 -4.13
C ASP A 103 -3.23 21.21 -5.18
N THR A 104 -3.22 19.89 -5.38
CA THR A 104 -4.05 19.22 -6.38
C THR A 104 -5.24 18.52 -5.69
N PRO A 105 -6.48 18.80 -6.09
CA PRO A 105 -7.64 18.06 -5.59
C PRO A 105 -7.45 16.56 -5.86
N GLN A 106 -7.67 15.74 -4.83
CA GLN A 106 -7.66 14.29 -5.02
C GLN A 106 -8.83 13.86 -5.89
N GLU A 107 -8.52 13.38 -7.09
CA GLU A 107 -9.47 12.80 -8.04
C GLU A 107 -9.52 11.27 -7.94
N VAL A 108 -10.67 10.69 -8.27
CA VAL A 108 -10.82 9.24 -8.37
C VAL A 108 -9.88 8.74 -9.47
N ARG A 109 -9.17 7.64 -9.22
CA ARG A 109 -8.12 7.07 -10.08
C ARG A 109 -6.79 7.84 -10.10
N GLN A 110 -6.59 8.80 -9.19
CA GLN A 110 -5.28 9.41 -8.92
C GLN A 110 -4.83 9.04 -7.51
N VAL A 111 -3.82 8.19 -7.44
CA VAL A 111 -3.38 7.52 -6.21
C VAL A 111 -2.16 8.24 -5.64
N GLN A 112 -2.30 8.74 -4.41
CA GLN A 112 -1.19 9.27 -3.64
C GLN A 112 -0.41 8.14 -2.96
N VAL A 113 0.91 8.28 -2.90
CA VAL A 113 1.82 7.34 -2.24
C VAL A 113 2.18 7.89 -0.86
N PHE A 114 1.49 7.41 0.17
CA PHE A 114 1.58 7.94 1.52
C PHE A 114 2.89 7.58 2.22
N ILE A 115 3.47 6.43 1.89
CA ILE A 115 4.73 5.98 2.49
C ILE A 115 5.90 6.94 2.25
N ASN A 116 5.81 7.76 1.18
CA ASN A 116 6.83 8.72 0.80
C ASN A 116 6.76 10.05 1.58
N TYR A 117 5.77 10.26 2.46
CA TYR A 117 5.69 11.43 3.34
C TYR A 117 6.36 11.17 4.69
N GLY A 118 7.64 10.78 4.65
CA GLY A 118 8.55 10.49 5.76
C GLY A 118 7.98 10.59 7.19
N GLY A 119 7.83 9.44 7.84
CA GLY A 119 7.27 9.33 9.20
C GLY A 119 5.75 9.40 9.27
N PHE A 120 5.06 9.43 8.12
CA PHE A 120 3.61 9.40 8.05
C PHE A 120 3.04 8.26 8.89
N ASN A 121 2.13 8.63 9.79
CA ASN A 121 1.44 7.70 10.65
C ASN A 121 0.02 8.22 10.93
N LEU A 122 -0.84 7.32 11.40
CA LEU A 122 -2.28 7.59 11.55
C LEU A 122 -2.67 8.21 12.90
N TRP A 123 -1.71 8.54 13.76
CA TRP A 123 -1.97 8.97 15.14
C TRP A 123 -1.33 10.29 15.53
N ASP A 124 -0.29 10.73 14.83
CA ASP A 124 0.35 12.01 15.06
C ASP A 124 -0.44 13.13 14.34
N PRO A 125 -1.00 14.10 15.09
CA PRO A 125 -1.78 15.20 14.52
C PRO A 125 -1.00 16.08 13.53
N VAL A 126 0.34 16.03 13.54
CA VAL A 126 1.16 16.72 12.52
C VAL A 126 0.77 16.28 11.10
N TYR A 127 0.27 15.04 10.95
CA TYR A 127 -0.18 14.50 9.67
C TYR A 127 -1.69 14.63 9.42
N ASP A 128 -2.47 15.36 10.23
CA ASP A 128 -3.95 15.41 10.12
C ASP A 128 -4.47 15.63 8.69
N THR A 129 -3.84 16.54 7.92
CA THR A 129 -4.22 16.78 6.52
C THR A 129 -3.93 15.58 5.63
N LEU A 130 -2.77 14.91 5.79
CA LEU A 130 -2.44 13.70 5.05
C LEU A 130 -3.30 12.52 5.47
N ILE A 131 -3.63 12.41 6.77
CA ILE A 131 -4.55 11.40 7.30
C ILE A 131 -5.93 11.56 6.65
N ALA A 132 -6.43 12.80 6.52
CA ALA A 132 -7.70 13.06 5.85
C ALA A 132 -7.68 12.64 4.37
N LEU A 133 -6.58 12.93 3.65
CA LEU A 133 -6.40 12.51 2.25
C LEU A 133 -6.26 10.99 2.12
N PHE A 134 -5.54 10.35 3.05
CA PHE A 134 -5.40 8.91 3.14
C PHE A 134 -6.76 8.22 3.28
N TRP A 135 -7.58 8.66 4.24
CA TRP A 135 -8.89 8.05 4.43
C TRP A 135 -9.83 8.31 3.27
N LYS A 136 -9.78 9.50 2.66
CA LYS A 136 -10.52 9.77 1.42
C LYS A 136 -10.08 8.83 0.30
N GLN A 137 -8.77 8.56 0.17
CA GLN A 137 -8.25 7.60 -0.79
C GLN A 137 -8.78 6.19 -0.55
N LEU A 138 -8.67 5.75 0.70
CA LEU A 138 -9.05 4.41 1.10
C LEU A 138 -10.55 4.17 0.94
N GLU A 139 -11.38 5.20 1.17
CA GLU A 139 -12.83 5.12 1.00
C GLU A 139 -13.24 4.85 -0.45
N TRP A 140 -12.62 5.51 -1.44
CA TRP A 140 -12.98 5.27 -2.85
C TRP A 140 -12.30 4.02 -3.43
N ILE A 141 -11.07 3.72 -3.02
CA ILE A 141 -10.37 2.49 -3.44
C ILE A 141 -11.06 1.26 -2.83
N ASN A 142 -11.50 1.38 -1.58
CA ASN A 142 -12.13 0.34 -0.77
C ASN A 142 -11.37 -1.00 -0.84
N PRO A 143 -10.06 -1.03 -0.51
CA PRO A 143 -9.30 -2.27 -0.47
C PRO A 143 -9.76 -3.14 0.71
N GLU A 144 -9.52 -4.44 0.64
CA GLU A 144 -9.72 -5.29 1.81
C GLU A 144 -8.76 -4.90 2.93
N SER A 145 -7.48 -4.68 2.59
CA SER A 145 -6.45 -4.21 3.50
C SER A 145 -5.51 -3.23 2.80
N TYR A 146 -4.94 -2.32 3.58
CA TYR A 146 -3.80 -1.49 3.20
C TYR A 146 -2.61 -1.88 4.07
N LEU A 147 -1.48 -2.20 3.45
CA LEU A 147 -0.25 -2.61 4.12
C LEU A 147 0.86 -1.67 3.69
N ALA A 148 1.62 -1.15 4.64
CA ALA A 148 2.77 -0.32 4.33
C ALA A 148 3.89 -0.53 5.35
N ASP A 149 5.12 -0.34 4.89
CA ASP A 149 6.35 -0.43 5.68
C ASP A 149 7.20 0.80 5.39
N GLY A 150 7.45 1.65 6.39
CA GLY A 150 7.93 3.02 6.17
C GLY A 150 8.90 3.54 7.20
N SER A 151 9.51 2.67 8.00
CA SER A 151 10.48 3.07 9.02
C SER A 151 11.91 2.82 8.56
N ASP A 152 12.74 3.87 8.66
CA ASP A 152 14.18 3.78 8.92
C ASP A 152 14.47 3.20 10.31
#